data_AF-A0A4V2AUL8-F1
#
_entry.id   AF-A0A4V2AUL8-F1
#
_cell.length_a   1.000
_cell.length_b   1.000
_cell.length_c   1.000
_cell.angle_alpha   90.00
_cell.angle_beta   90.00
_cell.angle_gamma   90.00
#
_symmetry.space_group_name_H-M   'P 1'
#
loop_
_entity.id
_entity.type
_entity.pdbx_description
1 polymer ?
#
loop_
_entity_poly.entity_id
_entity_poly.type
_entity_poly.pdbx_seq_one_letter_code
_entity_poly.pdbx_strand_id
1 'polypeptide(L)'
;VREAKAAGFKLVILTAKHHDGFCLWPTATTAHSVKSSLWKDGKGDVVKEVAQACKEYGISFGVYLSPWDRNAPMYGTEAYNDFFIAQLTELLTGYGKVDEVWFDGANGEGPNGKKQVYDFERYYKLIRKLQSQAVIAVMGPDVRWVGTESGYGREQEWSVVPANNLNPEGVAANSQQGLAFKPQGDMMGNDLGSREKIKTAKGLVWYPAETDVSIRPGWFYHEKDDEKVKTTEKLLDIYYSSVGRNGVLLLNLPPDKRGLIHEADVKSLREWRRQIEATFAKNLAKGARVKSANGRNAAALLDGNYNSYWTTKAADTTAVIELELKAKSTFDCLLLQEA
;
A
#
# COMPACT_ATOMS: atom_id res chain seq x y z
N VAL A 1 4.90 14.87 -6.35
CA VAL A 1 5.67 14.70 -5.09
C VAL A 1 5.39 15.80 -4.06
N ARG A 2 5.67 17.09 -4.35
CA ARG A 2 5.40 18.21 -3.43
C ARG A 2 4.00 18.15 -2.79
N GLU A 3 2.96 18.01 -3.61
CA GLU A 3 1.57 17.99 -3.13
C GLU A 3 1.27 16.76 -2.27
N ALA A 4 1.81 15.58 -2.62
CA ALA A 4 1.68 14.38 -1.80
C ALA A 4 2.34 14.56 -0.42
N LYS A 5 3.55 15.14 -0.38
CA LYS A 5 4.25 15.47 0.87
C LYS A 5 3.47 16.48 1.71
N ALA A 6 2.94 17.54 1.09
CA ALA A 6 2.14 18.56 1.77
C ALA A 6 0.85 17.97 2.36
N ALA A 7 0.28 16.95 1.71
CA ALA A 7 -0.87 16.21 2.21
C ALA A 7 -0.53 15.15 3.28
N GLY A 8 0.74 15.02 3.65
CA GLY A 8 1.19 14.11 4.71
C GLY A 8 1.56 12.69 4.26
N PHE A 9 1.44 12.36 2.97
CA PHE A 9 1.87 11.05 2.46
C PHE A 9 3.36 10.81 2.67
N LYS A 10 3.71 9.54 2.85
CA LYS A 10 5.08 9.09 3.17
C LYS A 10 5.75 8.31 2.04
N LEU A 11 4.98 7.90 1.03
CA LEU A 11 5.42 7.13 -0.12
C LEU A 11 4.73 7.67 -1.38
N VAL A 12 5.45 7.69 -2.50
CA VAL A 12 4.89 7.86 -3.84
C VAL A 12 5.24 6.63 -4.66
N ILE A 13 4.23 5.93 -5.16
CA ILE A 13 4.38 4.80 -6.09
C ILE A 13 4.07 5.32 -7.50
N LEU A 14 5.04 5.21 -8.42
CA LEU A 14 4.85 5.59 -9.82
C LEU A 14 4.50 4.36 -10.67
N THR A 15 3.49 4.49 -11.53
CA THR A 15 3.21 3.56 -12.63
C THR A 15 4.32 3.58 -13.68
N ALA A 16 5.44 2.92 -13.40
CA ALA A 16 6.59 2.85 -14.30
C ALA A 16 6.21 2.18 -15.63
N LYS A 17 5.34 1.17 -15.59
CA LYS A 17 4.67 0.56 -16.75
C LYS A 17 3.29 0.06 -16.35
N HIS A 18 2.26 0.44 -17.09
CA HIS A 18 0.90 -0.06 -16.91
C HIS A 18 0.61 -1.25 -17.85
N HIS A 19 -0.62 -1.77 -17.86
CA HIS A 19 -1.01 -2.92 -18.68
C HIS A 19 -0.80 -2.73 -20.18
N ASP A 20 -0.83 -1.48 -20.67
CA ASP A 20 -0.54 -1.17 -22.08
C ASP A 20 0.91 -1.48 -22.49
N GLY A 21 1.83 -1.65 -21.53
CA GLY A 21 3.22 -2.01 -21.74
C GLY A 21 4.15 -0.81 -21.98
N PHE A 22 3.65 0.43 -22.01
CA PHE A 22 4.49 1.61 -22.25
C PHE A 22 5.35 1.93 -21.03
N CYS A 23 6.67 1.90 -21.20
CA CYS A 23 7.60 2.13 -20.09
C CYS A 23 7.96 3.62 -19.95
N LEU A 24 7.80 4.17 -18.75
CA LEU A 24 8.06 5.57 -18.41
C LEU A 24 9.55 5.91 -18.19
N TRP A 25 10.43 4.96 -18.44
CA TRP A 25 11.88 5.14 -18.46
C TRP A 25 12.47 4.58 -19.76
N PRO A 26 13.66 5.04 -20.20
CA PRO A 26 14.27 4.61 -21.46
C PRO A 26 14.90 3.22 -21.34
N THR A 27 14.07 2.21 -21.04
CA THR A 27 14.48 0.80 -20.87
C THR A 27 15.23 0.27 -22.07
N ALA A 28 16.22 -0.60 -21.82
CA ALA A 28 16.93 -1.31 -22.89
C ALA A 28 16.05 -2.40 -23.54
N THR A 29 15.00 -2.87 -22.87
CA THR A 29 14.29 -4.11 -23.26
C THR A 29 13.27 -3.92 -24.38
N THR A 30 12.69 -2.72 -24.55
CA THR A 30 11.65 -2.46 -25.56
C THR A 30 11.69 -1.04 -26.11
N ALA A 31 11.34 -0.87 -27.39
CA ALA A 31 11.09 0.42 -28.04
C ALA A 31 9.79 1.09 -27.54
N HIS A 32 8.87 0.34 -26.94
CA HIS A 32 7.61 0.86 -26.42
C HIS A 32 7.82 1.56 -25.06
N SER A 33 8.51 2.70 -25.10
CA SER A 33 8.87 3.50 -23.93
C SER A 33 9.08 4.96 -24.30
N VAL A 34 9.34 5.80 -23.28
CA VAL A 34 9.62 7.24 -23.45
C VAL A 34 10.72 7.53 -24.47
N LYS A 35 11.63 6.58 -24.72
CA LYS A 35 12.69 6.72 -25.72
C LYS A 35 12.20 6.87 -27.16
N SER A 36 10.98 6.41 -27.44
CA SER A 36 10.32 6.53 -28.75
C SER A 36 9.24 7.62 -28.77
N SER A 37 9.13 8.41 -27.69
CA SER A 37 8.14 9.49 -27.59
C SER A 37 8.73 10.84 -28.00
N LEU A 38 7.86 11.78 -28.37
CA LEU A 38 8.26 13.18 -28.63
C LEU A 38 8.63 13.94 -27.35
N TRP A 39 8.28 13.42 -26.17
CA TRP A 39 8.54 14.10 -24.91
C TRP A 39 10.04 14.17 -24.63
N LYS A 40 10.54 15.41 -24.46
CA LYS A 40 11.97 15.71 -24.30
C LYS A 40 12.85 15.06 -25.39
N ASP A 41 12.36 15.06 -26.65
CA ASP A 41 13.03 14.47 -27.81
C ASP A 41 13.47 13.01 -27.60
N GLY A 42 12.66 12.23 -26.88
CA GLY A 42 12.97 10.83 -26.56
C GLY A 42 14.09 10.64 -25.52
N LYS A 43 14.55 11.71 -24.88
CA LYS A 43 15.63 11.70 -23.87
C LYS A 43 15.13 11.83 -22.44
N GLY A 44 13.80 11.90 -22.25
CA GLY A 44 13.19 12.00 -20.94
C GLY A 44 13.21 10.67 -20.17
N ASP A 45 13.12 10.77 -18.84
CA ASP A 45 12.99 9.64 -17.93
C ASP A 45 12.10 10.08 -16.74
N VAL A 46 10.82 9.70 -16.79
CA VAL A 46 9.85 10.10 -15.76
C VAL A 46 10.16 9.42 -14.44
N VAL A 47 10.60 8.16 -14.46
CA VAL A 47 10.96 7.41 -13.25
C VAL A 47 12.10 8.12 -12.52
N LYS A 48 13.11 8.58 -13.26
CA LYS A 48 14.23 9.36 -12.70
C LYS A 48 13.76 10.68 -12.08
N GLU A 49 12.93 11.43 -12.80
CA GLU A 49 12.43 12.72 -12.31
C GLU A 49 11.59 12.57 -11.04
N VAL A 50 10.74 11.55 -10.96
CA VAL A 50 9.93 11.29 -9.76
C VAL A 50 10.79 10.77 -8.61
N ALA A 51 11.72 9.84 -8.85
CA ALA A 51 12.61 9.32 -7.81
C ALA A 51 13.50 10.43 -7.21
N GLN A 52 14.03 11.32 -8.06
CA GLN A 52 14.81 12.48 -7.63
C GLN A 52 13.98 13.46 -6.80
N ALA A 53 12.75 13.77 -7.24
CA ALA A 53 11.85 14.61 -6.46
C ALA A 53 11.48 13.95 -5.12
N CYS A 54 11.28 12.63 -5.07
CA CYS A 54 11.02 11.92 -3.82
C CYS A 54 12.18 12.08 -2.83
N LYS A 55 13.42 11.93 -3.32
CA LYS A 55 14.64 12.18 -2.54
C LYS A 55 14.72 13.63 -2.05
N GLU A 56 14.43 14.62 -2.92
CA GLU A 56 14.46 16.04 -2.58
C GLU A 56 13.45 16.40 -1.48
N TYR A 57 12.23 15.88 -1.55
CA TYR A 57 11.17 16.15 -0.58
C TYR A 57 11.21 15.23 0.66
N GLY A 58 12.18 14.32 0.74
CA GLY A 58 12.30 13.35 1.83
C GLY A 58 11.03 12.51 1.99
N ILE A 59 10.58 11.90 0.90
CA ILE A 59 9.45 10.97 0.84
C ILE A 59 9.91 9.68 0.16
N SER A 60 9.41 8.53 0.60
CA SER A 60 9.79 7.24 0.02
C SER A 60 9.32 7.12 -1.42
N PHE A 61 10.03 6.31 -2.20
CA PHE A 61 9.74 6.06 -3.60
C PHE A 61 9.44 4.57 -3.82
N GLY A 62 8.37 4.29 -4.56
CA GLY A 62 7.99 2.95 -4.98
C GLY A 62 7.70 2.90 -6.48
N VAL A 63 7.65 1.69 -7.02
CA VAL A 63 7.34 1.44 -8.44
C VAL A 63 6.21 0.46 -8.58
N TYR A 64 5.24 0.81 -9.42
CA TYR A 64 4.28 -0.12 -9.99
C TYR A 64 4.84 -0.60 -11.33
N LEU A 65 4.91 -1.92 -11.50
CA LEU A 65 5.32 -2.57 -12.74
C LEU A 65 4.31 -3.67 -13.07
N SER A 66 3.40 -3.39 -14.01
CA SER A 66 2.34 -4.33 -14.38
C SER A 66 2.89 -5.69 -14.80
N PRO A 67 2.50 -6.79 -14.12
CA PRO A 67 2.80 -8.14 -14.60
C PRO A 67 2.13 -8.41 -15.95
N TRP A 68 0.86 -8.03 -16.13
CA TRP A 68 0.19 -8.12 -17.42
C TRP A 68 0.74 -7.09 -18.40
N ASP A 69 1.09 -7.53 -19.61
CA ASP A 69 1.62 -6.64 -20.64
C ASP A 69 0.96 -6.95 -22.00
N ARG A 70 0.23 -5.96 -22.51
CA ARG A 70 -0.51 -6.06 -23.76
C ARG A 70 0.34 -5.76 -25.00
N ASN A 71 1.56 -5.26 -24.82
CA ASN A 71 2.45 -4.88 -25.91
C ASN A 71 3.57 -5.90 -26.14
N ALA A 72 4.13 -6.45 -25.07
CA ALA A 72 5.27 -7.35 -25.13
C ALA A 72 4.96 -8.59 -26.02
N PRO A 73 5.68 -8.78 -27.15
CA PRO A 73 5.40 -9.89 -28.06
C PRO A 73 5.54 -11.26 -27.39
N MET A 74 6.48 -11.37 -26.46
CA MET A 74 6.75 -12.60 -25.68
C MET A 74 5.77 -12.82 -24.52
N TYR A 75 4.85 -11.90 -24.22
CA TYR A 75 3.84 -12.14 -23.20
C TYR A 75 3.01 -13.38 -23.57
N GLY A 76 2.84 -14.30 -22.61
CA GLY A 76 2.30 -15.64 -22.79
C GLY A 76 3.36 -16.75 -22.96
N THR A 77 4.66 -16.43 -22.80
CA THR A 77 5.77 -17.38 -22.94
C THR A 77 6.74 -17.30 -21.75
N GLU A 78 7.61 -18.29 -21.58
CA GLU A 78 8.63 -18.27 -20.51
C GLU A 78 9.58 -17.08 -20.63
N ALA A 79 9.93 -16.66 -21.87
CA ALA A 79 10.82 -15.54 -22.14
C ALA A 79 10.31 -14.19 -21.58
N TYR A 80 9.01 -14.07 -21.28
CA TYR A 80 8.49 -12.89 -20.60
C TYR A 80 9.04 -12.75 -19.17
N ASN A 81 9.33 -13.85 -18.47
CA ASN A 81 9.92 -13.77 -17.13
C ASN A 81 11.32 -13.15 -17.16
N ASP A 82 12.14 -13.47 -18.16
CA ASP A 82 13.45 -12.84 -18.36
C ASP A 82 13.32 -11.35 -18.72
N PHE A 83 12.38 -11.04 -19.61
CA PHE A 83 12.06 -9.65 -19.98
C PHE A 83 11.64 -8.82 -18.75
N PHE A 84 10.76 -9.38 -17.90
CA PHE A 84 10.29 -8.73 -16.67
C PHE A 84 11.42 -8.57 -15.64
N ILE A 85 12.26 -9.59 -15.46
CA ILE A 85 13.44 -9.54 -14.58
C ILE A 85 14.44 -8.46 -15.02
N ALA A 86 14.66 -8.30 -16.33
CA ALA A 86 15.53 -7.24 -16.85
C ALA A 86 14.97 -5.85 -16.51
N GLN A 87 13.66 -5.63 -16.71
CA GLN A 87 13.00 -4.37 -16.35
C GLN A 87 13.02 -4.09 -14.84
N LEU A 88 12.73 -5.10 -14.01
CA LEU A 88 12.86 -4.99 -12.56
C LEU A 88 14.29 -4.64 -12.16
N THR A 89 15.29 -5.27 -12.78
CA THR A 89 16.71 -5.00 -12.46
C THR A 89 17.06 -3.54 -12.76
N GLU A 90 16.64 -3.00 -13.90
CA GLU A 90 16.83 -1.58 -14.24
C GLU A 90 16.18 -0.66 -13.18
N LEU A 91 14.91 -0.90 -12.84
CA LEU A 91 14.15 -0.09 -11.87
C LEU A 91 14.76 -0.13 -10.46
N LEU A 92 15.24 -1.29 -10.03
CA LEU A 92 15.74 -1.51 -8.67
C LEU A 92 17.23 -1.21 -8.49
N THR A 93 17.95 -0.89 -9.57
CA THR A 93 19.38 -0.52 -9.50
C THR A 93 19.67 0.90 -10.01
N GLY A 94 18.85 1.41 -10.93
CA GLY A 94 19.10 2.70 -11.60
C GLY A 94 18.53 3.93 -10.88
N TYR A 95 17.58 3.75 -9.96
CA TYR A 95 16.73 4.85 -9.45
C TYR A 95 16.89 5.13 -7.96
N GLY A 96 17.90 4.54 -7.32
CA GLY A 96 18.17 4.72 -5.90
C GLY A 96 17.41 3.74 -5.02
N LYS A 97 17.00 4.19 -3.83
CA LYS A 97 16.26 3.36 -2.87
C LYS A 97 14.80 3.24 -3.33
N VAL A 98 14.34 2.00 -3.46
CA VAL A 98 12.94 1.68 -3.72
C VAL A 98 12.37 1.04 -2.46
N ASP A 99 11.33 1.64 -1.89
CA ASP A 99 10.71 1.21 -0.64
C ASP A 99 9.48 0.31 -0.87
N GLU A 100 8.91 0.33 -2.08
CA GLU A 100 7.80 -0.55 -2.44
C GLU A 100 7.80 -0.94 -3.92
N VAL A 101 7.47 -2.20 -4.20
CA VAL A 101 7.23 -2.75 -5.53
C VAL A 101 5.80 -3.30 -5.59
N TRP A 102 4.99 -2.72 -6.46
CA TRP A 102 3.56 -3.01 -6.55
C TRP A 102 3.25 -3.86 -7.79
N PHE A 103 2.71 -5.06 -7.57
CA PHE A 103 2.36 -6.00 -8.64
C PHE A 103 0.86 -6.21 -8.74
N ASP A 104 0.27 -5.69 -9.82
CA ASP A 104 -1.15 -5.81 -10.12
C ASP A 104 -1.59 -7.25 -10.39
N GLY A 105 -2.77 -7.59 -9.88
CA GLY A 105 -3.47 -8.85 -10.13
C GLY A 105 -4.37 -8.85 -11.36
N ALA A 106 -4.68 -7.68 -11.93
CA ALA A 106 -5.58 -7.55 -13.06
C ALA A 106 -4.99 -8.19 -14.33
N ASN A 107 -5.83 -8.96 -15.02
CA ASN A 107 -5.52 -9.53 -16.32
C ASN A 107 -6.81 -9.63 -17.15
N GLY A 108 -6.85 -8.87 -18.25
CA GLY A 108 -8.01 -8.78 -19.15
C GLY A 108 -7.93 -9.63 -20.43
N GLU A 109 -7.02 -10.61 -20.51
CA GLU A 109 -6.89 -11.51 -21.68
C GLU A 109 -8.16 -12.35 -21.93
N GLY A 110 -8.95 -12.61 -20.89
CA GLY A 110 -10.17 -13.42 -20.97
C GLY A 110 -9.90 -14.92 -21.21
N PRO A 111 -10.96 -15.72 -21.44
CA PRO A 111 -10.85 -17.19 -21.48
C PRO A 111 -9.93 -17.73 -22.59
N ASN A 112 -9.86 -17.02 -23.71
CA ASN A 112 -9.14 -17.43 -24.93
C ASN A 112 -7.89 -16.58 -25.21
N GLY A 113 -7.55 -15.64 -24.34
CA GLY A 113 -6.35 -14.81 -24.51
C GLY A 113 -5.08 -15.50 -24.03
N LYS A 114 -3.99 -14.75 -24.03
CA LYS A 114 -2.66 -15.24 -23.64
C LYS A 114 -2.66 -15.62 -22.15
N LYS A 115 -1.96 -16.71 -21.83
CA LYS A 115 -1.76 -17.16 -20.44
C LYS A 115 -0.29 -17.06 -20.09
N GLN A 116 0.06 -16.08 -19.27
CA GLN A 116 1.40 -15.96 -18.72
C GLN A 116 1.50 -16.73 -17.40
N VAL A 117 2.47 -17.63 -17.31
CA VAL A 117 2.89 -18.21 -16.02
C VAL A 117 4.04 -17.35 -15.50
N TYR A 118 3.77 -16.60 -14.43
CA TYR A 118 4.75 -15.71 -13.81
C TYR A 118 5.65 -16.46 -12.83
N ASP A 119 6.95 -16.29 -12.97
CA ASP A 119 7.95 -16.77 -12.01
C ASP A 119 8.11 -15.76 -10.85
N PHE A 120 7.05 -15.63 -10.05
CA PHE A 120 7.02 -14.71 -8.92
C PHE A 120 8.11 -14.99 -7.90
N GLU A 121 8.50 -16.25 -7.70
CA GLU A 121 9.58 -16.60 -6.79
C GLU A 121 10.90 -15.95 -7.22
N ARG A 122 11.23 -16.05 -8.52
CA ARG A 122 12.40 -15.37 -9.09
C ARG A 122 12.29 -13.85 -8.97
N TYR A 123 11.09 -13.27 -9.18
CA TYR A 123 10.86 -11.84 -9.04
C TYR A 123 11.13 -11.36 -7.61
N TYR A 124 10.58 -12.06 -6.61
CA TYR A 124 10.76 -11.73 -5.20
C TYR A 124 12.23 -11.90 -4.78
N LYS A 125 12.89 -12.99 -5.18
CA LYS A 125 14.32 -13.22 -4.89
C LYS A 125 15.18 -12.08 -5.42
N LEU A 126 14.89 -11.58 -6.62
CA LEU A 126 15.57 -10.42 -7.18
C LEU A 126 15.33 -9.16 -6.33
N ILE A 127 14.06 -8.85 -5.99
CA ILE A 127 13.71 -7.68 -5.18
C ILE A 127 14.42 -7.75 -3.82
N ARG A 128 14.35 -8.88 -3.12
CA ARG A 128 15.01 -9.07 -1.82
C ARG A 128 16.53 -8.92 -1.91
N LYS A 129 17.13 -9.33 -3.02
CA LYS A 129 18.58 -9.16 -3.26
C LYS A 129 18.97 -7.70 -3.49
N LEU A 130 18.18 -6.97 -4.27
CA LEU A 130 18.54 -5.61 -4.72
C LEU A 130 18.05 -4.51 -3.77
N GLN A 131 16.90 -4.71 -3.15
CA GLN A 131 16.18 -3.76 -2.31
C GLN A 131 15.51 -4.52 -1.16
N SER A 132 16.31 -5.07 -0.24
CA SER A 132 15.84 -5.97 0.83
C SER A 132 14.79 -5.34 1.75
N GLN A 133 14.77 -4.01 1.83
CA GLN A 133 13.78 -3.25 2.59
C GLN A 133 12.45 -3.01 1.85
N ALA A 134 12.40 -3.26 0.54
CA ALA A 134 11.20 -2.97 -0.25
C ALA A 134 10.05 -3.89 0.15
N VAL A 135 8.89 -3.30 0.39
CA VAL A 135 7.62 -4.02 0.50
C VAL A 135 7.21 -4.48 -0.89
N ILE A 136 6.70 -5.71 -1.01
CA ILE A 136 6.16 -6.26 -2.26
C ILE A 136 4.65 -6.43 -2.07
N ALA A 137 3.87 -5.65 -2.80
CA ALA A 137 2.44 -5.49 -2.58
C ALA A 137 1.56 -6.26 -3.59
N VAL A 138 0.34 -6.59 -3.17
CA VAL A 138 -0.77 -7.19 -3.94
C VAL A 138 -0.51 -8.60 -4.44
N MET A 139 0.19 -8.76 -5.56
CA MET A 139 0.76 -10.05 -5.96
C MET A 139 2.13 -10.25 -5.31
N GLY A 140 2.29 -9.86 -4.05
CA GLY A 140 3.50 -10.03 -3.26
C GLY A 140 3.25 -10.76 -1.93
N PRO A 141 4.30 -11.01 -1.14
CA PRO A 141 4.21 -11.60 0.19
C PRO A 141 3.99 -10.61 1.35
N ASP A 142 4.21 -9.29 1.18
CA ASP A 142 4.38 -8.39 2.32
C ASP A 142 3.12 -7.62 2.69
N VAL A 143 2.42 -7.09 1.67
CA VAL A 143 1.19 -6.31 1.83
C VAL A 143 0.15 -6.81 0.84
N ARG A 144 -1.09 -6.97 1.30
CA ARG A 144 -2.18 -7.49 0.48
C ARG A 144 -3.10 -6.40 0.01
N TRP A 145 -3.69 -6.63 -1.17
CA TRP A 145 -4.84 -5.87 -1.60
C TRP A 145 -6.01 -6.09 -0.64
N VAL A 146 -6.72 -5.02 -0.29
CA VAL A 146 -7.87 -5.09 0.60
C VAL A 146 -9.07 -5.83 -0.02
N GLY A 147 -9.13 -5.95 -1.35
CA GLY A 147 -10.21 -6.65 -2.06
C GLY A 147 -11.22 -5.74 -2.75
N THR A 148 -11.01 -4.42 -2.70
CA THR A 148 -11.86 -3.42 -3.38
C THR A 148 -11.04 -2.16 -3.68
N GLU A 149 -11.37 -1.47 -4.76
CA GLU A 149 -10.79 -0.16 -5.14
C GLU A 149 -11.64 1.03 -4.65
N SER A 150 -12.64 0.76 -3.81
CA SER A 150 -13.59 1.79 -3.34
C SER A 150 -13.01 2.75 -2.30
N GLY A 151 -11.89 2.39 -1.69
CA GLY A 151 -11.29 3.09 -0.55
C GLY A 151 -11.80 2.62 0.81
N TYR A 152 -12.64 1.57 0.87
CA TYR A 152 -13.21 1.06 2.12
C TYR A 152 -12.62 -0.30 2.47
N GLY A 153 -11.88 -0.34 3.57
CA GLY A 153 -11.45 -1.59 4.20
C GLY A 153 -12.56 -2.21 5.05
N ARG A 154 -12.31 -3.45 5.49
CA ARG A 154 -13.22 -4.20 6.36
C ARG A 154 -13.37 -3.51 7.71
N GLU A 155 -14.54 -3.61 8.31
CA GLU A 155 -14.74 -3.15 9.71
C GLU A 155 -13.87 -3.93 10.70
N GLN A 156 -13.68 -5.23 10.45
CA GLN A 156 -12.78 -6.10 11.20
C GLN A 156 -11.62 -6.51 10.29
N GLU A 157 -10.60 -5.68 10.22
CA GLU A 157 -9.45 -5.91 9.36
C GLU A 157 -8.27 -6.53 10.12
N TRP A 158 -7.91 -7.75 9.73
CA TRP A 158 -6.89 -8.54 10.41
C TRP A 158 -5.59 -8.54 9.61
N SER A 159 -4.49 -8.11 10.25
CA SER A 159 -3.14 -8.27 9.68
C SER A 159 -2.65 -9.70 9.83
N VAL A 160 -3.11 -10.43 10.84
CA VAL A 160 -2.84 -11.86 11.01
C VAL A 160 -3.90 -12.67 10.27
N VAL A 161 -3.47 -13.42 9.25
CA VAL A 161 -4.37 -14.25 8.44
C VAL A 161 -3.88 -15.71 8.39
N PRO A 162 -4.75 -16.69 8.09
CA PRO A 162 -4.36 -18.07 7.86
C PRO A 162 -3.26 -18.20 6.80
N ALA A 163 -2.11 -18.69 7.23
CA ALA A 163 -1.07 -19.23 6.37
C ALA A 163 -1.43 -20.68 6.10
N ASN A 164 -2.35 -20.91 5.16
CA ASN A 164 -2.70 -22.25 4.74
C ASN A 164 -1.48 -22.87 4.03
N ASN A 165 -0.62 -23.53 4.80
CA ASN A 165 0.73 -23.89 4.37
C ASN A 165 0.75 -25.18 3.51
N LEU A 166 1.24 -25.02 2.27
CA LEU A 166 2.31 -25.74 1.56
C LEU A 166 2.23 -27.26 1.30
N ASN A 167 2.62 -27.63 0.06
CA ASN A 167 3.20 -28.93 -0.27
C ASN A 167 4.32 -29.26 0.77
N PRO A 168 4.23 -30.39 1.49
CA PRO A 168 5.23 -30.82 2.49
C PRO A 168 6.67 -30.85 1.98
N GLU A 169 6.88 -31.14 0.69
CA GLU A 169 8.21 -31.21 0.07
C GLU A 169 8.90 -29.84 0.01
N GLY A 170 8.13 -28.77 -0.13
CA GLY A 170 8.63 -27.39 -0.18
C GLY A 170 9.01 -26.82 1.19
N VAL A 171 8.45 -27.32 2.30
CA VAL A 171 8.75 -26.80 3.64
C VAL A 171 10.11 -27.30 4.13
N ALA A 172 10.43 -28.57 3.88
CA ALA A 172 11.69 -29.19 4.30
C ALA A 172 12.89 -28.67 3.48
N ALA A 173 12.72 -28.40 2.18
CA ALA A 173 13.79 -27.85 1.34
C ALA A 173 14.11 -26.36 1.65
N ASN A 174 13.15 -25.62 2.21
CA ASN A 174 13.20 -24.15 2.28
C ASN A 174 13.29 -23.57 3.70
N SER A 175 13.35 -24.41 4.74
CA SER A 175 13.44 -23.99 6.15
C SER A 175 14.71 -23.19 6.50
N GLN A 176 15.68 -23.09 5.58
CA GLN A 176 16.92 -22.32 5.77
C GLN A 176 17.13 -21.19 4.75
N GLN A 177 16.20 -20.97 3.82
CA GLN A 177 16.31 -19.92 2.79
C GLN A 177 15.04 -19.08 2.84
N GLY A 178 15.13 -17.86 3.37
CA GLY A 178 14.02 -16.93 3.64
C GLY A 178 13.14 -16.61 2.44
N LEU A 179 12.27 -17.55 2.08
CA LEU A 179 11.32 -17.43 0.98
C LEU A 179 10.15 -16.53 1.35
N ALA A 180 9.70 -15.79 0.35
CA ALA A 180 8.51 -14.96 0.35
C ALA A 180 7.26 -15.84 0.42
N PHE A 181 6.66 -15.96 1.61
CA PHE A 181 5.41 -16.67 1.78
C PHE A 181 4.24 -15.82 1.28
N LYS A 182 3.49 -16.31 0.27
CA LYS A 182 2.22 -15.71 -0.13
C LYS A 182 1.06 -16.52 0.46
N PRO A 183 0.18 -15.91 1.27
CA PRO A 183 -0.98 -16.60 1.82
C PRO A 183 -1.92 -17.08 0.71
N GLN A 184 -2.46 -18.29 0.84
CA GLN A 184 -3.42 -18.89 -0.10
C GLN A 184 -4.81 -18.99 0.52
N GLY A 185 -5.85 -18.63 -0.24
CA GLY A 185 -7.25 -18.65 0.19
C GLY A 185 -8.05 -17.46 -0.34
N ASP A 186 -9.29 -17.32 0.09
CA ASP A 186 -10.10 -16.13 -0.16
C ASP A 186 -9.52 -14.94 0.62
N MET A 187 -9.03 -13.93 -0.11
CA MET A 187 -8.50 -12.67 0.44
C MET A 187 -9.44 -11.49 0.19
N MET A 188 -10.61 -11.74 -0.40
CA MET A 188 -11.63 -10.75 -0.74
C MET A 188 -12.87 -10.86 0.16
N GLY A 189 -13.08 -12.00 0.82
CA GLY A 189 -14.16 -12.21 1.78
C GLY A 189 -14.12 -11.26 2.97
N ASN A 190 -15.24 -11.11 3.67
CA ASN A 190 -15.40 -10.13 4.76
C ASN A 190 -14.71 -10.53 6.08
N ASP A 191 -14.37 -11.80 6.26
CA ASP A 191 -13.69 -12.30 7.46
C ASP A 191 -12.47 -13.13 7.07
N LEU A 192 -11.30 -12.57 7.32
CA LEU A 192 -10.00 -13.17 6.97
C LEU A 192 -9.24 -13.71 8.18
N GLY A 193 -9.61 -13.32 9.41
CA GLY A 193 -8.76 -13.51 10.58
C GLY A 193 -9.51 -13.71 11.91
N SER A 194 -10.83 -13.87 11.89
CA SER A 194 -11.57 -14.21 13.10
C SER A 194 -11.06 -15.49 13.75
N ARG A 195 -11.37 -15.67 15.04
CA ARG A 195 -11.02 -16.90 15.78
C ARG A 195 -11.49 -18.16 15.06
N GLU A 196 -12.67 -18.16 14.46
CA GLU A 196 -13.18 -19.31 13.70
C GLU A 196 -12.32 -19.60 12.46
N LYS A 197 -11.85 -18.57 11.76
CA LYS A 197 -10.94 -18.71 10.62
C LYS A 197 -9.57 -19.24 11.04
N ILE A 198 -8.96 -18.65 12.07
CA ILE A 198 -7.58 -18.98 12.45
C ILE A 198 -7.46 -20.27 13.27
N LYS A 199 -8.51 -20.70 13.97
CA LYS A 199 -8.50 -21.92 14.80
C LYS A 199 -8.19 -23.18 14.00
N THR A 200 -8.58 -23.20 12.72
CA THR A 200 -8.35 -24.35 11.81
C THR A 200 -7.16 -24.13 10.87
N ALA A 201 -6.48 -22.98 10.98
CA ALA A 201 -5.36 -22.65 10.12
C ALA A 201 -4.15 -23.53 10.44
N LYS A 202 -3.45 -23.99 9.40
CA LYS A 202 -2.20 -24.78 9.55
C LYS A 202 -0.99 -23.92 9.92
N GLY A 203 -1.14 -22.60 9.82
CA GLY A 203 -0.15 -21.60 10.17
C GLY A 203 -0.80 -20.22 10.14
N LEU A 204 -0.09 -19.22 10.65
CA LEU A 204 -0.50 -17.82 10.60
C LEU A 204 0.64 -16.98 10.02
N VAL A 205 0.28 -15.90 9.34
CA VAL A 205 1.20 -14.95 8.73
C VAL A 205 0.72 -13.53 8.98
N TRP A 206 1.67 -12.63 9.15
CA TRP A 206 1.44 -11.20 9.13
C TRP A 206 1.40 -10.70 7.68
N TYR A 207 0.20 -10.37 7.18
CA TYR A 207 -0.06 -9.90 5.82
C TYR A 207 -1.09 -8.76 5.85
N PRO A 208 -0.67 -7.54 6.25
CA PRO A 208 -1.54 -6.39 6.45
C PRO A 208 -2.16 -5.88 5.14
N ALA A 209 -3.30 -5.20 5.28
CA ALA A 209 -4.06 -4.66 4.15
C ALA A 209 -3.56 -3.30 3.68
N GLU A 210 -3.46 -3.14 2.37
CA GLU A 210 -3.44 -1.86 1.68
C GLU A 210 -4.76 -1.63 0.94
N THR A 211 -5.35 -0.47 1.20
CA THR A 211 -6.59 0.01 0.63
C THR A 211 -6.27 1.06 -0.42
N ASP A 212 -6.39 0.68 -1.68
CA ASP A 212 -6.12 1.52 -2.83
C ASP A 212 -7.42 2.17 -3.36
N VAL A 213 -7.31 3.43 -3.77
CA VAL A 213 -8.44 4.18 -4.36
C VAL A 213 -7.93 5.40 -5.12
N SER A 214 -8.61 5.77 -6.21
CA SER A 214 -8.33 7.02 -6.90
C SER A 214 -9.01 8.21 -6.23
N ILE A 215 -8.40 9.41 -6.26
CA ILE A 215 -9.09 10.65 -5.89
C ILE A 215 -10.25 10.99 -6.86
N ARG A 216 -10.24 10.40 -8.05
CA ARG A 216 -11.23 10.56 -9.14
C ARG A 216 -12.02 9.26 -9.37
N PRO A 217 -12.99 9.25 -10.29
CA PRO A 217 -13.64 8.00 -10.72
C PRO A 217 -12.67 7.05 -11.45
N GLY A 218 -11.76 7.59 -12.26
CA GLY A 218 -10.74 6.82 -12.98
C GLY A 218 -9.35 6.90 -12.34
N TRP A 219 -8.50 5.93 -12.66
CA TRP A 219 -7.09 5.88 -12.22
C TRP A 219 -6.18 6.82 -13.02
N PHE A 220 -6.46 7.02 -14.31
CA PHE A 220 -5.78 8.00 -15.17
C PHE A 220 -6.56 9.32 -15.23
N TYR A 221 -5.87 10.40 -15.59
CA TYR A 221 -6.48 11.72 -15.70
C TYR A 221 -7.42 11.80 -16.90
N HIS A 222 -8.63 12.32 -16.65
CA HIS A 222 -9.57 12.72 -17.68
C HIS A 222 -10.21 14.05 -17.29
N GLU A 223 -10.14 15.04 -18.19
CA GLU A 223 -10.70 16.39 -17.99
C GLU A 223 -12.20 16.37 -17.65
N LYS A 224 -12.97 15.45 -18.24
CA LYS A 224 -14.40 15.23 -17.93
C LYS A 224 -14.69 14.88 -16.46
N ASP A 225 -13.66 14.53 -15.69
CA ASP A 225 -13.76 14.15 -14.28
C ASP A 225 -13.19 15.23 -13.35
N ASP A 226 -12.82 16.42 -13.84
CA ASP A 226 -12.33 17.54 -13.02
C ASP A 226 -13.35 18.05 -12.00
N GLU A 227 -14.64 17.93 -12.32
CA GLU A 227 -15.74 18.24 -11.39
C GLU A 227 -16.13 17.05 -10.50
N LYS A 228 -15.51 15.88 -10.69
CA LYS A 228 -15.81 14.63 -9.98
C LYS A 228 -14.71 14.19 -9.03
N VAL A 229 -13.77 15.09 -8.72
CA VAL A 229 -12.78 14.89 -7.66
C VAL A 229 -13.53 14.64 -6.36
N LYS A 230 -13.15 13.58 -5.63
CA LYS A 230 -13.73 13.26 -4.32
C LYS A 230 -13.63 14.48 -3.41
N THR A 231 -14.74 14.82 -2.76
CA THR A 231 -14.77 15.94 -1.80
C THR A 231 -13.95 15.62 -0.57
N THR A 232 -13.62 16.65 0.22
CA THR A 232 -12.90 16.46 1.48
C THR A 232 -13.63 15.51 2.43
N GLU A 233 -14.95 15.62 2.55
CA GLU A 233 -15.76 14.77 3.42
C GLU A 233 -15.66 13.31 3.00
N LYS A 234 -15.68 13.05 1.68
CA LYS A 234 -15.51 11.71 1.14
C LYS A 234 -14.09 11.16 1.40
N LEU A 235 -13.06 12.00 1.29
CA LEU A 235 -11.69 11.59 1.61
C LEU A 235 -11.48 11.33 3.10
N LEU A 236 -12.16 12.07 3.98
CA LEU A 236 -12.17 11.78 5.42
C LEU A 236 -12.85 10.45 5.74
N ASP A 237 -14.00 10.18 5.11
CA ASP A 237 -14.72 8.91 5.27
C ASP A 237 -13.85 7.73 4.81
N ILE A 238 -13.17 7.86 3.66
CA ILE A 238 -12.19 6.88 3.19
C ILE A 238 -11.02 6.72 4.18
N TYR A 239 -10.49 7.82 4.74
CA TYR A 239 -9.40 7.77 5.71
C TYR A 239 -9.79 6.97 6.97
N TYR A 240 -10.97 7.25 7.54
CA TYR A 240 -11.48 6.49 8.69
C TYR A 240 -11.83 5.05 8.32
N SER A 241 -12.20 4.79 7.08
CA SER A 241 -12.50 3.45 6.56
C SER A 241 -11.28 2.67 6.06
N SER A 242 -10.07 3.24 6.17
CA SER A 242 -8.81 2.60 5.78
C SER A 242 -7.80 2.67 6.92
N VAL A 243 -7.14 3.83 7.10
CA VAL A 243 -6.20 4.09 8.19
C VAL A 243 -6.85 3.90 9.56
N GLY A 244 -8.12 4.30 9.71
CA GLY A 244 -8.91 4.08 10.92
C GLY A 244 -9.32 2.62 11.17
N ARG A 245 -9.05 1.70 10.24
CA ARG A 245 -9.42 0.28 10.29
C ARG A 245 -8.22 -0.64 10.06
N ASN A 246 -7.08 -0.34 10.71
CA ASN A 246 -5.89 -1.21 10.70
C ASN A 246 -5.34 -1.51 9.27
N GLY A 247 -5.55 -0.60 8.33
CA GLY A 247 -5.02 -0.66 6.97
C GLY A 247 -4.14 0.54 6.63
N VAL A 248 -3.51 0.50 5.46
CA VAL A 248 -2.83 1.65 4.85
C VAL A 248 -3.68 2.19 3.70
N LEU A 249 -3.70 3.51 3.51
CA LEU A 249 -4.37 4.16 2.39
C LEU A 249 -3.36 4.46 1.26
N LEU A 250 -3.57 3.86 0.10
CA LEU A 250 -2.91 4.20 -1.15
C LEU A 250 -3.85 5.05 -2.02
N LEU A 251 -3.71 6.38 -1.96
CA LEU A 251 -4.54 7.31 -2.72
C LEU A 251 -3.87 7.70 -4.06
N ASN A 252 -4.49 7.36 -5.18
CA ASN A 252 -4.00 7.75 -6.50
C ASN A 252 -4.32 9.21 -6.84
N LEU A 253 -3.31 9.91 -7.38
CA LEU A 253 -3.35 11.28 -7.85
C LEU A 253 -2.85 11.33 -9.30
N PRO A 254 -3.73 11.32 -10.31
CA PRO A 254 -3.30 11.23 -11.70
C PRO A 254 -2.80 12.59 -12.22
N PRO A 255 -1.55 12.70 -12.70
CA PRO A 255 -1.11 13.89 -13.40
C PRO A 255 -1.89 14.11 -14.69
N ASP A 256 -2.16 15.36 -15.02
CA ASP A 256 -2.82 15.75 -16.27
C ASP A 256 -1.84 15.78 -17.47
N LYS A 257 -2.34 16.22 -18.63
CA LYS A 257 -1.54 16.30 -19.87
C LYS A 257 -0.41 17.34 -19.82
N ARG A 258 -0.39 18.25 -18.83
CA ARG A 258 0.71 19.19 -18.57
C ARG A 258 1.82 18.52 -17.74
N GLY A 259 1.57 17.34 -17.19
CA GLY A 259 2.45 16.67 -16.23
C GLY A 259 2.30 17.21 -14.80
N LEU A 260 1.14 17.81 -14.47
CA LEU A 260 0.87 18.41 -13.16
C LEU A 260 -0.29 17.70 -12.46
N ILE A 261 -0.30 17.72 -11.13
CA ILE A 261 -1.51 17.35 -10.37
C ILE A 261 -2.51 18.50 -10.52
N HIS A 262 -3.71 18.20 -11.00
CA HIS A 262 -4.72 19.21 -11.32
C HIS A 262 -5.14 19.99 -10.06
N GLU A 263 -5.47 21.26 -10.24
CA GLU A 263 -5.71 22.23 -9.17
C GLU A 263 -6.90 21.82 -8.28
N ALA A 264 -7.92 21.17 -8.85
CA ALA A 264 -9.05 20.60 -8.11
C ALA A 264 -8.62 19.48 -7.15
N ASP A 265 -7.71 18.60 -7.58
CA ASP A 265 -7.15 17.52 -6.76
C ASP A 265 -6.35 18.12 -5.60
N VAL A 266 -5.49 19.09 -5.90
CA VAL A 266 -4.67 19.79 -4.90
C VAL A 266 -5.53 20.48 -3.84
N LYS A 267 -6.61 21.16 -4.26
CA LYS A 267 -7.54 21.83 -3.34
C LYS A 267 -8.19 20.83 -2.38
N SER A 268 -8.79 19.76 -2.90
CA SER A 268 -9.44 18.73 -2.08
C SER A 268 -8.43 18.08 -1.13
N LEU A 269 -7.25 17.74 -1.63
CA LEU A 269 -6.21 17.05 -0.87
C LEU A 269 -5.66 17.91 0.29
N ARG A 270 -5.42 19.21 0.06
CA ARG A 270 -4.92 20.11 1.11
C ARG A 270 -5.97 20.37 2.18
N GLU A 271 -7.24 20.52 1.79
CA GLU A 271 -8.34 20.70 2.73
C GLU A 271 -8.57 19.44 3.56
N TRP A 272 -8.49 18.25 2.95
CA TRP A 272 -8.49 16.97 3.65
C TRP A 272 -7.37 16.86 4.70
N ARG A 273 -6.13 17.18 4.34
CA ARG A 273 -5.02 17.19 5.30
C ARG A 273 -5.26 18.16 6.44
N ARG A 274 -5.75 19.36 6.16
CA ARG A 274 -6.06 20.37 7.18
C ARG A 274 -7.08 19.86 8.19
N GLN A 275 -8.11 19.13 7.74
CA GLN A 275 -9.12 18.56 8.63
C GLN A 275 -8.55 17.42 9.49
N ILE A 276 -7.74 16.52 8.92
CA ILE A 276 -7.05 15.47 9.71
C ILE A 276 -6.17 16.11 10.80
N GLU A 277 -5.37 17.13 10.45
CA GLU A 277 -4.53 17.82 11.42
C GLU A 277 -5.35 18.49 12.52
N ALA A 278 -6.45 19.15 12.16
CA ALA A 278 -7.33 19.80 13.12
C ALA A 278 -7.97 18.80 14.10
N THR A 279 -8.45 17.64 13.60
CA THR A 279 -9.05 16.58 14.43
C THR A 279 -8.07 16.05 15.46
N PHE A 280 -6.83 15.76 15.05
CA PHE A 280 -5.84 15.11 15.92
C PHE A 280 -4.87 16.07 16.61
N ALA A 281 -4.99 17.39 16.41
CA ALA A 281 -4.12 18.40 17.02
C ALA A 281 -4.18 18.40 18.56
N LYS A 282 -5.33 18.04 19.15
CA LYS A 282 -5.54 18.05 20.59
C LYS A 282 -6.17 16.75 21.07
N ASN A 283 -5.38 15.90 21.69
CA ASN A 283 -5.89 14.79 22.48
C ASN A 283 -6.57 15.33 23.76
N LEU A 284 -7.90 15.30 23.79
CA LEU A 284 -8.69 15.77 24.95
C LEU A 284 -8.50 14.91 26.20
N ALA A 285 -8.06 13.66 26.04
CA ALA A 285 -7.72 12.79 27.16
C ALA A 285 -6.31 13.04 27.71
N LYS A 286 -5.49 13.92 27.11
CA LYS A 286 -4.13 14.18 27.57
C LYS A 286 -4.11 14.66 29.03
N GLY A 287 -3.44 13.87 29.88
CA GLY A 287 -3.34 14.12 31.32
C GLY A 287 -4.62 13.81 32.11
N ALA A 288 -5.57 13.06 31.52
CA ALA A 288 -6.65 12.43 32.26
C ALA A 288 -6.10 11.46 33.31
N ARG A 289 -6.83 11.27 34.41
CA ARG A 289 -6.51 10.23 35.38
C ARG A 289 -7.01 8.90 34.82
N VAL A 290 -6.09 7.97 34.61
CA VAL A 290 -6.39 6.63 34.09
C VAL A 290 -6.62 5.67 35.26
N LYS A 291 -7.76 4.97 35.26
CA LYS A 291 -8.03 3.84 36.18
C LYS A 291 -8.15 2.56 35.37
N SER A 292 -7.45 1.52 35.80
CA SER A 292 -7.54 0.18 35.21
C SER A 292 -7.21 -0.86 36.29
N ALA A 293 -8.20 -1.62 36.72
CA ALA A 293 -8.08 -2.51 37.88
C ALA A 293 -7.03 -3.63 37.66
N ASN A 294 -7.08 -4.25 36.49
CA ASN A 294 -6.19 -5.34 36.09
C ASN A 294 -5.05 -4.89 35.14
N GLY A 295 -4.83 -3.59 34.97
CA GLY A 295 -3.83 -3.07 34.04
C GLY A 295 -2.43 -2.86 34.61
N ARG A 296 -1.42 -2.89 33.74
CA ARG A 296 -0.04 -2.45 33.95
C ARG A 296 0.24 -1.26 33.05
N ASN A 297 1.06 -0.33 33.55
CA ASN A 297 1.53 0.83 32.79
C ASN A 297 0.42 1.73 32.21
N ALA A 298 -0.53 2.14 33.06
CA ALA A 298 -1.65 3.01 32.68
C ALA A 298 -1.22 4.35 32.04
N ALA A 299 -0.05 4.87 32.37
CA ALA A 299 0.48 6.11 31.80
C ALA A 299 0.75 6.00 30.29
N ALA A 300 1.08 4.80 29.78
CA ALA A 300 1.40 4.58 28.37
C ALA A 300 0.22 4.83 27.42
N LEU A 301 -1.02 4.79 27.91
CA LEU A 301 -2.20 5.09 27.08
C LEU A 301 -2.22 6.54 26.58
N LEU A 302 -1.47 7.46 27.21
CA LEU A 302 -1.57 8.91 26.98
C LEU A 302 -0.20 9.61 26.89
N ASP A 303 0.91 8.87 26.85
CA ASP A 303 2.26 9.45 26.84
C ASP A 303 2.74 9.86 25.43
N GLY A 304 2.07 9.38 24.39
CA GLY A 304 2.41 9.67 22.99
C GLY A 304 3.65 8.93 22.48
N ASN A 305 4.08 7.87 23.16
CA ASN A 305 5.25 7.08 22.77
C ASN A 305 4.83 5.70 22.22
N TYR A 306 5.15 5.46 20.95
CA TYR A 306 4.83 4.20 20.26
C TYR A 306 5.55 2.96 20.82
N ASN A 307 6.60 3.14 21.64
CA ASN A 307 7.33 2.03 22.24
C ASN A 307 6.86 1.68 23.66
N SER A 308 5.87 2.39 24.20
CA SER A 308 5.24 2.08 25.49
C SER A 308 3.81 1.65 25.28
N TYR A 309 3.36 0.69 26.09
CA TYR A 309 2.01 0.16 26.02
C TYR A 309 1.46 -0.20 27.38
N TRP A 310 0.14 -0.21 27.46
CA TRP A 310 -0.62 -0.77 28.56
C TRP A 310 -0.94 -2.24 28.27
N THR A 311 -0.97 -3.09 29.29
CA THR A 311 -1.34 -4.51 29.16
C THR A 311 -1.98 -5.02 30.45
N THR A 312 -2.65 -6.17 30.42
CA THR A 312 -3.24 -6.80 31.61
C THR A 312 -2.17 -7.43 32.51
N LYS A 313 -2.49 -7.63 33.80
CA LYS A 313 -1.57 -8.21 34.79
C LYS A 313 -1.42 -9.72 34.66
N ALA A 314 -2.41 -10.38 34.06
CA ALA A 314 -2.52 -11.83 33.90
C ALA A 314 -3.12 -12.14 32.51
N ALA A 315 -3.43 -13.41 32.23
CA ALA A 315 -4.09 -13.85 31.00
C ALA A 315 -5.59 -13.48 30.95
N ASP A 316 -5.92 -12.25 31.37
CA ASP A 316 -7.27 -11.72 31.30
C ASP A 316 -7.66 -11.48 29.85
N THR A 317 -8.85 -11.91 29.46
CA THR A 317 -9.41 -11.66 28.12
C THR A 317 -10.27 -10.41 28.05
N THR A 318 -10.45 -9.73 29.19
CA THR A 318 -11.25 -8.51 29.31
C THR A 318 -10.53 -7.50 30.21
N ALA A 319 -10.74 -6.21 29.91
CA ALA A 319 -10.25 -5.12 30.73
C ALA A 319 -11.18 -3.91 30.63
N VAL A 320 -11.17 -3.10 31.69
CA VAL A 320 -11.85 -1.81 31.72
C VAL A 320 -10.80 -0.73 31.97
N ILE A 321 -10.80 0.28 31.10
CA ILE A 321 -9.97 1.47 31.21
C ILE A 321 -10.92 2.65 31.36
N GLU A 322 -10.88 3.31 32.49
CA GLU A 322 -11.64 4.54 32.74
C GLU A 322 -10.71 5.75 32.64
N LEU A 323 -11.10 6.73 31.82
CA LEU A 323 -10.39 7.99 31.65
C LEU A 323 -11.18 9.12 32.30
N GLU A 324 -10.70 9.59 33.45
CA GLU A 324 -11.28 10.75 34.14
C GLU A 324 -10.64 12.03 33.60
N LEU A 325 -11.35 12.70 32.69
CA LEU A 325 -10.90 13.93 32.04
C LEU A 325 -10.77 15.09 33.04
N LYS A 326 -9.83 16.01 32.79
CA LYS A 326 -9.63 17.20 33.63
C LYS A 326 -10.83 18.15 33.64
N ALA A 327 -11.65 18.11 32.61
CA ALA A 327 -12.86 18.91 32.47
C ALA A 327 -13.87 18.19 31.57
N LYS A 328 -15.15 18.53 31.75
CA LYS A 328 -16.21 18.11 30.81
C LYS A 328 -15.84 18.58 29.40
N SER A 329 -15.82 17.64 28.46
CA SER A 329 -15.40 17.87 27.08
C SER A 329 -16.37 17.18 26.13
N THR A 330 -16.62 17.78 24.97
CA THR A 330 -17.39 17.19 23.88
C THR A 330 -16.41 16.66 22.83
N PHE A 331 -16.65 15.44 22.34
CA PHE A 331 -15.86 14.80 21.29
C PHE A 331 -16.76 13.85 20.50
N ASP A 332 -16.35 13.56 19.27
CA ASP A 332 -17.03 12.66 18.32
C ASP A 332 -16.06 11.64 17.69
N CYS A 333 -14.78 11.68 18.07
CA CYS A 333 -13.73 10.79 17.58
C CYS A 333 -12.96 10.17 18.76
N LEU A 334 -12.72 8.86 18.67
CA LEU A 334 -11.85 8.09 19.55
C LEU A 334 -10.83 7.34 18.70
N LEU A 335 -9.55 7.44 19.06
CA LEU A 335 -8.47 6.68 18.44
C LEU A 335 -7.89 5.71 19.47
N LEU A 336 -7.85 4.42 19.11
CA LEU A 336 -7.17 3.37 19.86
C LEU A 336 -6.08 2.75 18.99
N GLN A 337 -4.97 2.34 19.60
CA GLN A 337 -3.84 1.74 18.90
C GLN A 337 -3.30 0.56 19.73
N GLU A 338 -3.00 -0.54 19.05
CA GLU A 338 -2.25 -1.66 19.62
C GLU A 338 -0.74 -1.45 19.36
N ALA A 339 0.10 -2.07 20.21
CA ALA A 339 1.56 -1.94 20.19
C ALA A 339 2.25 -3.22 19.74
#